data_AF-A0A2V9D703-F1
#
_entry.id   AF-A0A2V9D703-F1
#
_cell.length_a   1.000
_cell.length_b   1.000
_cell.length_c   1.000
_cell.angle_alpha   90.00
_cell.angle_beta   90.00
_cell.angle_gamma   90.00
#
_symmetry.space_group_name_H-M   'P 1'
#
loop_
_entity.id
_entity.type
_entity.pdbx_description
1 polymer ?
#
loop_
_entity_poly.entity_id
_entity_poly.type
_entity_poly.pdbx_seq_one_letter_code
_entity_poly.pdbx_strand_id
1 'polypeptide(L)'
;MTAETTRIEAFSDGVFAIAITLLILEVKVPPPGSGELSLALARQWPSYLSFLISFAFIGIMWINHHRLFTHIARSDNVLLILNLLLLLGVIVVPFPTAVLATHLGGTNQRVALILYNSTYVFIAIVFNLLWRYASSDKRHLLAKDVDVASVQRISRQYALGPVFYLVCLALSWLSAAASLALNFALACFFALPPNLVAANKNRAGQYRRE
;
A
#
# COMPACT_ATOMS: atom_id res chain seq x y z
N MET A 1 -0.67 -19.22 -14.65
CA MET A 1 0.51 -18.35 -14.87
C MET A 1 1.27 -18.90 -16.06
N THR A 2 1.50 -18.09 -17.09
CA THR A 2 2.38 -18.45 -18.20
C THR A 2 3.82 -18.37 -17.71
N ALA A 3 4.74 -19.16 -18.27
CA ALA A 3 6.16 -19.12 -17.89
C ALA A 3 6.80 -17.72 -18.10
N GLU A 4 6.14 -16.84 -18.86
CA GLU A 4 6.64 -15.53 -19.27
C GLU A 4 6.64 -14.51 -18.11
N THR A 5 5.55 -14.40 -17.33
CA THR A 5 5.46 -13.39 -16.26
C THR A 5 6.11 -13.83 -14.96
N THR A 6 6.32 -15.14 -14.75
CA THR A 6 6.85 -15.72 -13.50
C THR A 6 8.15 -15.06 -13.03
N ARG A 7 9.05 -14.70 -13.95
CA ARG A 7 10.33 -14.04 -13.57
C ARG A 7 10.12 -12.61 -13.07
N ILE A 8 9.14 -11.89 -13.61
CA ILE A 8 8.79 -10.53 -13.21
C ILE A 8 8.19 -10.57 -11.81
N GLU A 9 7.30 -11.52 -11.57
CA GLU A 9 6.65 -11.76 -10.27
C GLU A 9 7.68 -12.12 -9.21
N ALA A 10 8.55 -13.11 -9.47
CA ALA A 10 9.58 -13.53 -8.52
C ALA A 10 10.57 -12.40 -8.17
N PHE A 11 10.97 -11.58 -9.14
CA PHE A 11 11.81 -10.41 -8.89
C PHE A 11 11.06 -9.37 -8.02
N SER A 12 9.79 -9.11 -8.35
CA SER A 12 8.96 -8.15 -7.61
C SER A 12 8.73 -8.62 -6.17
N ASP A 13 8.44 -9.90 -5.95
CA ASP A 13 8.28 -10.50 -4.62
C ASP A 13 9.53 -10.32 -3.76
N GLY A 14 10.72 -10.54 -4.34
CA GLY A 14 11.99 -10.29 -3.66
C GLY A 14 12.14 -8.82 -3.23
N VAL A 15 11.79 -7.89 -4.10
CA VAL A 15 11.85 -6.45 -3.80
C VAL A 15 10.83 -6.06 -2.72
N PHE A 16 9.59 -6.55 -2.79
CA PHE A 16 8.58 -6.32 -1.76
C PHE A 16 9.01 -6.88 -0.41
N ALA A 17 9.56 -8.11 -0.37
CA ALA A 17 10.04 -8.73 0.85
C ALA A 17 11.17 -7.91 1.51
N ILE A 18 12.13 -7.42 0.73
CA ILE A 18 13.20 -6.56 1.22
C ILE A 18 12.62 -5.24 1.74
N ALA A 19 11.75 -4.57 0.98
CA ALA A 19 11.17 -3.29 1.39
C ALA A 19 10.38 -3.41 2.72
N ILE A 20 9.58 -4.48 2.87
CA ILE A 20 8.84 -4.74 4.11
C ILE A 20 9.80 -4.98 5.29
N THR A 21 10.83 -5.79 5.11
CA THR A 21 11.77 -6.13 6.20
C THR A 21 12.70 -4.97 6.57
N LEU A 22 13.01 -4.07 5.64
CA LEU A 22 13.77 -2.85 5.96
C LEU A 22 12.99 -1.91 6.89
N LEU A 23 11.64 -1.94 6.89
CA LEU A 23 10.85 -1.10 7.79
C LEU A 23 11.16 -1.34 9.26
N ILE A 24 11.42 -2.59 9.68
CA ILE A 24 11.68 -2.86 11.09
C ILE A 24 13.00 -2.25 11.56
N LEU A 25 13.95 -2.00 10.65
CA LEU A 25 15.20 -1.34 10.99
C LEU A 25 15.01 0.11 11.41
N GLU A 26 13.89 0.74 11.06
CA GLU A 26 13.56 2.12 11.47
C GLU A 26 12.98 2.19 12.89
N VAL A 27 12.60 1.06 13.47
CA VAL A 27 12.25 0.95 14.88
C VAL A 27 13.53 0.76 15.71
N LYS A 28 14.18 1.88 16.05
CA LYS A 28 15.47 1.89 16.76
C LYS A 28 15.29 1.53 18.24
N VAL A 29 16.26 0.83 18.82
CA VAL A 29 16.32 0.61 20.28
C VAL A 29 16.71 1.93 20.98
N PRO A 30 16.10 2.29 22.12
CA PRO A 30 16.54 3.45 22.89
C PRO A 30 18.03 3.33 23.29
N PRO A 31 18.84 4.38 23.16
CA PRO A 31 20.25 4.32 23.52
C PRO A 31 20.45 4.06 25.04
N PRO A 32 21.56 3.43 25.46
CA PRO A 32 21.90 3.32 26.87
C PRO A 32 21.91 4.70 27.55
N GLY A 33 21.36 4.80 28.76
CA GLY A 33 21.29 6.07 29.50
C GLY A 33 20.07 6.95 29.19
N SER A 34 19.09 6.47 28.43
CA SER A 34 17.82 7.17 28.12
C SER A 34 16.88 7.40 29.32
N GLY A 35 17.32 7.11 30.54
CA GLY A 35 16.47 7.04 31.73
C GLY A 35 15.77 5.69 31.89
N GLU A 36 14.56 5.70 32.42
CA GLU A 36 13.76 4.49 32.63
C GLU A 36 13.39 3.84 31.29
N LEU A 37 13.77 2.57 31.10
CA LEU A 37 13.58 1.84 29.85
C LEU A 37 12.09 1.77 29.43
N SER A 38 11.19 1.55 30.38
CA SER A 38 9.73 1.49 30.16
C SER A 38 9.21 2.77 29.49
N LEU A 39 9.61 3.93 30.00
CA LEU A 39 9.23 5.24 29.50
C LEU A 39 9.88 5.53 28.15
N ALA A 40 11.15 5.15 27.96
CA ALA A 40 11.85 5.31 26.70
C ALA A 40 11.18 4.50 25.58
N LEU A 41 10.76 3.27 25.86
CA LEU A 41 10.00 2.43 24.92
C LEU A 41 8.61 3.02 24.66
N ALA A 42 7.89 3.47 25.69
CA ALA A 42 6.58 4.08 25.51
C ALA A 42 6.62 5.34 24.61
N ARG A 43 7.69 6.13 24.70
CA ARG A 43 7.89 7.33 23.86
C ARG A 43 8.15 7.02 22.39
N GLN A 44 8.48 5.78 22.02
CA GLN A 44 8.67 5.34 20.63
C GLN A 44 7.38 4.95 19.91
N TRP A 45 6.21 5.17 20.53
CA TRP A 45 4.92 4.91 19.88
C TRP A 45 4.79 5.49 18.45
N PRO A 46 5.39 6.65 18.08
CA PRO A 46 5.34 7.14 16.70
C PRO A 46 6.04 6.22 15.71
N SER A 47 7.16 5.61 16.11
CA SER A 47 7.90 4.65 15.31
C SER A 47 7.09 3.38 15.11
N TYR A 48 6.47 2.86 16.18
CA TYR A 48 5.62 1.66 16.09
C TYR A 48 4.40 1.89 15.19
N LEU A 49 3.75 3.04 15.32
CA LEU A 49 2.60 3.39 14.51
C LEU A 49 2.97 3.58 13.03
N SER A 50 4.02 4.34 12.75
CA SER A 50 4.48 4.60 11.37
C SER A 50 4.95 3.30 10.69
N PHE A 51 5.67 2.44 11.44
CA PHE A 51 6.04 1.10 11.02
C PHE A 51 4.81 0.27 10.65
N LEU A 52 3.82 0.16 11.55
CA LEU A 52 2.66 -0.70 11.36
C LEU A 52 1.81 -0.29 10.16
N ILE A 53 1.55 1.02 10.01
CA ILE A 53 0.80 1.57 8.86
C ILE A 53 1.54 1.26 7.56
N SER A 54 2.86 1.50 7.52
CA SER A 54 3.65 1.30 6.30
C SER A 54 3.82 -0.18 5.95
N PHE A 55 4.00 -1.04 6.96
CA PHE A 55 4.00 -2.49 6.80
C PHE A 55 2.69 -2.96 6.16
N ALA A 56 1.55 -2.50 6.69
CA ALA A 56 0.24 -2.83 6.14
C ALA A 56 0.12 -2.35 4.69
N PHE A 57 0.52 -1.11 4.39
CA PHE A 57 0.44 -0.59 3.03
C PHE A 57 1.33 -1.33 2.04
N ILE A 58 2.60 -1.63 2.36
CA ILE A 58 3.45 -2.41 1.44
C ILE A 58 2.87 -3.83 1.26
N GLY A 59 2.34 -4.46 2.33
CA GLY A 59 1.65 -5.74 2.23
C GLY A 59 0.42 -5.69 1.31
N ILE A 60 -0.40 -4.65 1.43
CA ILE A 60 -1.55 -4.41 0.54
C ILE A 60 -1.10 -4.19 -0.91
N MET A 61 -0.02 -3.44 -1.12
CA MET A 61 0.57 -3.25 -2.46
C MET A 61 1.04 -4.57 -3.05
N TRP A 62 1.72 -5.42 -2.26
CA TRP A 62 2.14 -6.74 -2.69
C TRP A 62 0.94 -7.63 -3.07
N ILE A 63 -0.12 -7.66 -2.25
CA ILE A 63 -1.36 -8.38 -2.58
C ILE A 63 -1.98 -7.87 -3.89
N ASN A 64 -2.03 -6.55 -4.07
CA ASN A 64 -2.58 -5.94 -5.28
C ASN A 64 -1.71 -6.23 -6.51
N HIS A 65 -0.38 -6.22 -6.36
CA HIS A 65 0.57 -6.60 -7.41
C HIS A 65 0.37 -8.06 -7.81
N HIS A 66 0.32 -8.97 -6.85
CA HIS A 66 0.06 -10.39 -7.12
C HIS A 66 -1.27 -10.58 -7.87
N ARG A 67 -2.37 -9.99 -7.37
CA ARG A 67 -3.69 -10.01 -8.05
C ARG A 67 -3.67 -9.40 -9.44
N LEU A 68 -2.85 -8.37 -9.67
CA LEU A 68 -2.71 -7.76 -10.97
C LEU A 68 -2.07 -8.75 -11.95
N PHE A 69 -0.96 -9.38 -11.55
CA PHE A 69 -0.23 -10.32 -12.39
C PHE A 69 -0.95 -11.65 -12.61
N THR A 70 -1.89 -12.06 -11.76
CA THR A 70 -2.76 -13.21 -12.08
C THR A 70 -3.61 -13.03 -13.34
N HIS A 71 -3.85 -11.78 -13.78
CA HIS A 71 -4.63 -11.47 -14.98
C HIS A 71 -3.77 -11.23 -16.22
N ILE A 72 -2.47 -10.97 -16.05
CA ILE A 72 -1.53 -10.69 -17.14
C ILE A 72 -0.86 -12.00 -17.57
N ALA A 73 -0.93 -12.33 -18.85
CA ALA A 73 -0.35 -13.53 -19.43
C ALA A 73 0.88 -13.27 -20.31
N ARG A 74 1.10 -12.02 -20.74
CA ARG A 74 2.21 -11.62 -21.60
C ARG A 74 2.85 -10.35 -21.07
N SER A 75 4.12 -10.17 -21.42
CA SER A 75 4.91 -9.02 -21.03
C SER A 75 5.50 -8.31 -22.23
N ASP A 76 5.70 -7.01 -22.11
CA ASP A 76 6.48 -6.22 -23.05
C ASP A 76 7.38 -5.24 -22.30
N ASN A 77 8.24 -4.54 -23.03
CA ASN A 77 9.23 -3.63 -22.44
C ASN A 77 8.57 -2.49 -21.64
N VAL A 78 7.40 -2.01 -22.04
CA VAL A 78 6.74 -0.90 -21.35
C VAL A 78 6.13 -1.39 -20.04
N LEU A 79 5.52 -2.57 -20.01
CA LEU A 79 5.05 -3.21 -18.79
C LEU A 79 6.21 -3.40 -17.81
N LEU A 80 7.37 -3.86 -18.29
CA LEU A 80 8.57 -4.04 -17.47
C LEU A 80 9.05 -2.72 -16.86
N ILE A 81 9.09 -1.63 -17.64
CA ILE A 81 9.47 -0.29 -17.15
C ILE A 81 8.46 0.22 -16.11
N LEU A 82 7.17 0.06 -16.35
CA LEU A 82 6.13 0.45 -15.38
C LEU A 82 6.22 -0.37 -14.09
N ASN A 83 6.54 -1.67 -14.20
CA ASN A 83 6.80 -2.52 -13.03
C ASN A 83 8.04 -2.05 -12.26
N LEU A 84 9.15 -1.73 -12.94
CA LEU A 84 10.33 -1.17 -12.29
C LEU A 84 10.06 0.17 -11.60
N LEU A 85 9.25 1.04 -12.23
CA LEU A 85 8.84 2.32 -11.64
C LEU A 85 7.98 2.11 -10.38
N LEU A 86 7.12 1.10 -10.40
CA LEU A 86 6.33 0.72 -9.22
C LEU A 86 7.24 0.24 -8.08
N LEU A 87 8.18 -0.66 -8.40
CA LEU A 87 9.15 -1.20 -7.45
C LEU A 87 10.05 -0.09 -6.88
N LEU A 88 10.44 0.90 -7.68
CA LEU A 88 11.16 2.09 -7.21
C LEU A 88 10.35 2.84 -6.15
N GLY A 89 9.05 3.04 -6.37
CA GLY A 89 8.18 3.66 -5.37
C GLY A 89 8.14 2.85 -4.06
N VAL A 90 8.01 1.53 -4.17
CA VAL A 90 7.95 0.62 -3.01
C VAL A 90 9.24 0.66 -2.18
N ILE A 91 10.42 0.61 -2.80
CA ILE A 91 11.69 0.64 -2.04
C ILE A 91 11.98 1.98 -1.37
N VAL A 92 11.33 3.06 -1.81
CA VAL A 92 11.48 4.38 -1.18
C VAL A 92 10.67 4.47 0.12
N VAL A 93 9.59 3.70 0.28
CA VAL A 93 8.66 3.77 1.44
C VAL A 93 9.33 3.77 2.83
N PRO A 94 10.39 2.98 3.11
CA PRO A 94 11.05 3.02 4.40
C PRO A 94 11.56 4.40 4.81
N PHE A 95 12.06 5.19 3.86
CA PHE A 95 12.60 6.52 4.15
C PHE A 95 11.54 7.52 4.66
N PRO A 96 10.42 7.80 3.95
CA PRO A 96 9.34 8.63 4.46
C PRO A 96 8.74 8.10 5.77
N THR A 97 8.75 6.78 5.97
CA THR A 97 8.28 6.15 7.22
C THR A 97 9.15 6.57 8.40
N ALA A 98 10.48 6.52 8.25
CA ALA A 98 11.42 6.97 9.27
C ALA A 98 11.30 8.49 9.55
N VAL A 99 11.13 9.29 8.50
CA VAL A 99 10.92 10.74 8.63
C VAL A 99 9.63 11.03 9.40
N LEU A 100 8.53 10.33 9.09
CA LEU A 100 7.27 10.44 9.82
C LEU A 100 7.43 10.05 11.28
N ALA A 101 8.04 8.90 11.56
CA ALA A 101 8.29 8.41 12.92
C ALA A 101 9.07 9.42 13.78
N THR A 102 10.07 10.08 13.19
CA THR A 102 10.95 11.02 13.90
C THR A 102 10.28 12.37 14.19
N HIS A 103 9.38 12.82 13.31
CA HIS A 103 8.79 14.16 13.40
C HIS A 103 7.34 14.21 13.85
N LEU A 104 6.70 13.06 14.09
CA LEU A 104 5.31 13.01 14.53
C LEU A 104 5.13 13.70 15.89
N GLY A 105 4.12 14.59 16.00
CA GLY A 105 3.90 15.39 17.21
C GLY A 105 4.85 16.58 17.38
N GLY A 106 5.85 16.73 16.50
CA GLY A 106 6.77 17.87 16.47
C GLY A 106 6.33 19.00 15.52
N THR A 107 7.15 20.04 15.44
CA THR A 107 6.94 21.21 14.57
C THR A 107 6.93 20.86 13.08
N ASN A 108 7.74 19.86 12.67
CA ASN A 108 7.91 19.45 11.28
C ASN A 108 6.97 18.30 10.84
N GLN A 109 6.01 17.88 11.68
CA GLN A 109 5.12 16.75 11.39
C GLN A 109 4.36 16.91 10.06
N ARG A 110 4.01 18.14 9.68
CA ARG A 110 3.30 18.42 8.43
C ARG A 110 4.15 18.05 7.22
N VAL A 111 5.41 18.49 7.18
CA VAL A 111 6.33 18.19 6.08
C VAL A 111 6.58 16.68 5.98
N ALA A 112 6.73 16.02 7.13
CA ALA A 112 6.88 14.57 7.18
C ALA A 112 5.66 13.83 6.61
N LEU A 113 4.44 14.26 6.96
CA LEU A 113 3.20 13.71 6.41
C LEU A 113 3.02 14.01 4.91
N ILE A 114 3.41 15.20 4.44
CA ILE A 114 3.38 15.53 3.01
C ILE A 114 4.30 14.58 2.24
N LEU A 115 5.54 14.40 2.70
CA LEU A 115 6.49 13.47 2.09
C LEU A 115 5.92 12.05 2.09
N TYR A 116 5.45 11.58 3.25
CA TYR A 116 4.85 10.25 3.43
C TYR A 116 3.70 10.01 2.46
N ASN A 117 2.67 10.86 2.48
CA ASN A 117 1.50 10.70 1.62
C ASN A 117 1.83 10.88 0.13
N SER A 118 2.78 11.75 -0.24
CA SER A 118 3.19 11.95 -1.64
C SER A 118 3.79 10.68 -2.24
N THR A 119 4.55 9.91 -1.44
CA THR A 119 5.06 8.60 -1.86
C THR A 119 3.92 7.63 -2.21
N TYR A 120 2.88 7.56 -1.39
CA TYR A 120 1.72 6.71 -1.67
C TYR A 120 0.87 7.20 -2.86
N VAL A 121 0.73 8.52 -3.03
CA VAL A 121 0.08 9.10 -4.23
C VAL A 121 0.85 8.69 -5.50
N PHE A 122 2.18 8.83 -5.49
CA PHE A 122 3.03 8.40 -6.60
C PHE A 122 2.84 6.91 -6.91
N ILE A 123 2.94 6.04 -5.90
CA ILE A 123 2.75 4.59 -6.06
C ILE A 123 1.36 4.27 -6.62
N ALA A 124 0.31 4.92 -6.11
CA ALA A 124 -1.06 4.70 -6.57
C ALA A 124 -1.25 5.13 -8.04
N ILE A 125 -0.64 6.23 -8.47
CA ILE A 125 -0.63 6.66 -9.87
C ILE A 125 0.08 5.62 -10.73
N VAL A 126 1.24 5.13 -10.31
CA VAL A 126 2.00 4.12 -11.08
C VAL A 126 1.24 2.80 -11.19
N PHE A 127 0.60 2.32 -10.10
CA PHE A 127 -0.31 1.17 -10.15
C PHE A 127 -1.43 1.38 -11.17
N ASN A 128 -2.05 2.57 -11.17
CA ASN A 128 -3.13 2.89 -12.10
C ASN A 128 -2.64 2.88 -13.56
N LEU A 129 -1.46 3.46 -13.82
CA LEU A 129 -0.83 3.47 -15.14
C LEU A 129 -0.49 2.05 -15.62
N LEU A 130 0.14 1.24 -14.76
CA LEU A 130 0.49 -0.14 -15.06
C LEU A 130 -0.75 -0.95 -15.43
N TRP A 131 -1.82 -0.84 -14.63
CA TRP A 131 -3.06 -1.54 -14.92
C TRP A 131 -3.77 -1.05 -16.17
N ARG A 132 -3.89 0.26 -16.39
CA ARG A 132 -4.48 0.83 -17.61
C ARG A 132 -3.70 0.42 -18.87
N TYR A 133 -2.39 0.34 -18.76
CA TYR A 133 -1.54 -0.14 -19.84
C TYR A 133 -1.81 -1.62 -20.13
N ALA A 134 -1.77 -2.47 -19.10
CA ALA A 134 -1.96 -3.92 -19.23
C ALA A 134 -3.37 -4.30 -19.71
N SER A 135 -4.38 -3.59 -19.24
CA SER A 135 -5.80 -3.81 -19.59
C SER A 135 -6.24 -3.14 -20.89
N SER A 136 -5.32 -2.47 -21.61
CA SER A 136 -5.65 -1.89 -22.91
C SER A 136 -5.86 -2.98 -23.95
N ASP A 137 -7.05 -3.04 -24.56
CA ASP A 137 -7.40 -4.02 -25.60
C ASP A 137 -6.40 -4.10 -26.75
N LYS A 138 -5.69 -3.00 -27.04
CA LYS A 138 -4.69 -2.91 -28.11
C LYS A 138 -3.40 -3.71 -27.84
N ARG A 139 -3.14 -4.09 -26.59
CA ARG A 139 -1.86 -4.71 -26.18
C ARG A 139 -1.93 -6.22 -26.04
N HIS A 140 -3.14 -6.78 -25.87
CA HIS A 140 -3.36 -8.22 -25.73
C HIS A 140 -2.46 -8.88 -24.67
N LEU A 141 -2.21 -8.17 -23.55
CA LEU A 141 -1.36 -8.64 -22.45
C LEU A 141 -2.13 -9.48 -21.42
N LEU A 142 -3.45 -9.29 -21.32
CA LEU A 142 -4.31 -10.06 -20.44
C LEU A 142 -4.46 -11.52 -20.93
N ALA A 143 -4.71 -12.44 -20.00
CA ALA A 143 -5.12 -13.81 -20.34
C ALA A 143 -6.43 -13.82 -21.17
N LYS A 144 -6.58 -14.80 -22.07
CA LYS A 144 -7.68 -14.83 -23.05
C LYS A 144 -9.07 -15.05 -22.42
N ASP A 145 -9.09 -15.62 -21.22
CA ASP A 145 -10.26 -16.06 -20.46
C ASP A 145 -10.54 -15.15 -19.24
N VAL A 146 -9.98 -13.94 -19.24
CA VAL A 146 -10.21 -12.98 -18.16
C VAL A 146 -11.66 -12.49 -18.15
N ASP A 147 -12.30 -12.62 -16.99
CA ASP A 147 -13.62 -12.05 -16.74
C ASP A 147 -13.60 -10.50 -16.84
N VAL A 148 -14.39 -9.96 -17.77
CA VAL A 148 -14.53 -8.52 -18.00
C VAL A 148 -15.03 -7.79 -16.75
N ALA A 149 -15.92 -8.41 -15.96
CA ALA A 149 -16.43 -7.79 -14.74
C ALA A 149 -15.32 -7.63 -13.69
N SER A 150 -14.42 -8.61 -13.58
CA SER A 150 -13.23 -8.56 -12.74
C SER A 150 -12.27 -7.44 -13.18
N VAL A 151 -12.03 -7.30 -14.48
CA VAL A 151 -11.19 -6.21 -15.04
C VAL A 151 -11.75 -4.84 -14.69
N GLN A 152 -13.06 -4.64 -14.90
CA GLN A 152 -13.71 -3.37 -14.58
C GLN A 152 -13.68 -3.05 -13.08
N ARG A 153 -13.84 -4.07 -12.22
CA ARG A 153 -13.75 -3.92 -10.77
C ARG A 153 -12.36 -3.44 -10.34
N ILE A 154 -11.30 -4.07 -10.86
CA ILE A 154 -9.91 -3.69 -10.60
C ILE A 154 -9.66 -2.26 -11.12
N SER A 155 -10.12 -1.95 -12.33
CA SER A 155 -10.00 -0.59 -12.91
C SER A 155 -10.64 0.48 -12.03
N ARG A 156 -11.84 0.23 -11.50
CA ARG A 156 -12.51 1.17 -10.58
C ARG A 156 -11.76 1.30 -9.26
N GLN A 157 -11.34 0.17 -8.67
CA GLN A 157 -10.58 0.17 -7.42
C GLN A 157 -9.28 0.98 -7.54
N TYR A 158 -8.51 0.76 -8.61
CA TYR A 158 -7.28 1.49 -8.86
C TYR A 158 -7.49 2.94 -9.28
N ALA A 159 -8.64 3.31 -9.84
CA ALA A 159 -8.98 4.71 -10.08
C ALA A 159 -9.31 5.45 -8.79
N LEU A 160 -9.92 4.76 -7.80
CA LEU A 160 -10.23 5.34 -6.50
C LEU A 160 -9.01 5.46 -5.58
N GLY A 161 -8.02 4.56 -5.72
CA GLY A 161 -6.80 4.57 -4.90
C GLY A 161 -6.09 5.94 -4.86
N PRO A 162 -5.69 6.53 -6.00
CA PRO A 162 -5.08 7.86 -6.04
C PRO A 162 -5.93 8.94 -5.38
N VAL A 163 -7.26 8.87 -5.50
CA VAL A 163 -8.17 9.83 -4.86
C VAL A 163 -8.06 9.74 -3.33
N PHE A 164 -8.11 8.53 -2.76
CA PHE A 164 -7.95 8.36 -1.31
C PHE A 164 -6.60 8.87 -0.80
N TYR A 165 -5.50 8.54 -1.49
CA TYR A 165 -4.17 9.02 -1.09
C TYR A 165 -4.00 10.53 -1.30
N LEU A 166 -4.63 11.12 -2.32
CA LEU A 166 -4.68 12.58 -2.50
C LEU A 166 -5.47 13.27 -1.39
N VAL A 167 -6.53 12.65 -0.88
CA VAL A 167 -7.27 13.14 0.28
C VAL A 167 -6.41 13.08 1.53
N CYS A 168 -5.70 11.98 1.78
CA CYS A 168 -4.72 11.89 2.89
C CYS A 168 -3.65 12.99 2.77
N LEU A 169 -3.12 13.17 1.57
CA LEU A 169 -2.15 14.22 1.27
C LEU A 169 -2.75 15.60 1.57
N ALA A 170 -3.90 15.95 1.01
CA ALA A 170 -4.56 17.24 1.24
C ALA A 170 -4.83 17.49 2.74
N LEU A 171 -5.28 16.47 3.48
CA LEU A 171 -5.51 16.57 4.92
C LEU A 171 -4.24 16.89 5.71
N SER A 172 -3.05 16.57 5.21
CA SER A 172 -1.80 16.90 5.90
C SER A 172 -1.61 18.42 6.10
N TRP A 173 -2.17 19.26 5.21
CA TRP A 173 -2.16 20.72 5.38
C TRP A 173 -3.19 21.21 6.40
N LEU A 174 -4.37 20.56 6.46
CA LEU A 174 -5.45 20.97 7.36
C LEU A 174 -5.25 20.46 8.79
N SER A 175 -4.95 19.18 8.95
CA SER A 175 -4.79 18.53 10.24
C SER A 175 -3.94 17.25 10.13
N ALA A 176 -2.77 17.27 10.77
CA ALA A 176 -1.88 16.12 10.85
C ALA A 176 -2.59 14.90 11.46
N ALA A 177 -3.38 15.11 12.50
CA ALA A 177 -4.17 14.06 13.15
C ALA A 177 -5.22 13.46 12.21
N ALA A 178 -5.94 14.28 11.44
CA ALA A 178 -6.93 13.79 10.48
C ALA A 178 -6.28 12.98 9.34
N SER A 179 -5.15 13.47 8.80
CA SER A 179 -4.36 12.74 7.80
C SER A 179 -3.90 11.38 8.34
N LEU A 180 -3.34 11.35 9.56
CA LEU A 180 -2.84 10.12 10.16
C LEU A 180 -3.98 9.13 10.46
N ALA A 181 -5.10 9.62 11.01
CA ALA A 181 -6.27 8.81 11.29
C ALA A 181 -6.84 8.18 10.00
N LEU A 182 -6.90 8.94 8.91
CA LEU A 182 -7.34 8.41 7.62
C LEU A 182 -6.35 7.37 7.06
N ASN A 183 -5.05 7.60 7.16
CA ASN A 183 -4.04 6.60 6.77
C ASN A 183 -4.23 5.29 7.53
N PHE A 184 -4.37 5.36 8.86
CA PHE A 184 -4.61 4.19 9.69
C PHE A 184 -5.93 3.48 9.32
N ALA A 185 -7.01 4.25 9.14
CA ALA A 185 -8.31 3.71 8.74
C ALA A 185 -8.26 3.00 7.37
N LEU A 186 -7.53 3.57 6.39
CA LEU A 186 -7.32 2.93 5.10
C LEU A 186 -6.50 1.66 5.22
N ALA A 187 -5.42 1.67 6.02
CA ALA A 187 -4.61 0.47 6.28
C ALA A 187 -5.48 -0.65 6.87
N CYS A 188 -6.31 -0.36 7.87
CA CYS A 188 -7.24 -1.34 8.44
C CYS A 188 -8.30 -1.81 7.43
N PHE A 189 -8.92 -0.88 6.70
CA PHE A 189 -9.96 -1.19 5.72
C PHE A 189 -9.46 -2.13 4.62
N PHE A 190 -8.26 -1.88 4.09
CA PHE A 190 -7.68 -2.71 3.03
C PHE A 190 -7.03 -4.00 3.55
N ALA A 191 -6.59 -4.05 4.80
CA ALA A 191 -6.09 -5.27 5.42
C ALA A 191 -7.20 -6.28 5.74
N LEU A 192 -8.44 -5.82 5.99
CA LEU A 192 -9.56 -6.70 6.27
C LEU A 192 -10.05 -7.42 4.99
N PRO A 193 -10.08 -8.76 4.95
CA PRO A 193 -10.59 -9.49 3.80
C PRO A 193 -12.08 -9.18 3.58
N PRO A 194 -12.53 -9.02 2.31
CA PRO A 194 -13.93 -8.68 1.99
C PRO A 194 -14.96 -9.64 2.59
N ASN A 195 -14.55 -10.89 2.83
CA ASN A 195 -15.41 -11.98 3.25
C ASN A 195 -15.93 -11.81 4.69
N LEU A 196 -15.22 -11.06 5.55
CA LEU A 196 -15.66 -10.78 6.92
C LEU A 196 -16.78 -9.72 6.98
N VAL A 197 -16.81 -8.80 6.01
CA VAL A 197 -17.86 -7.77 5.92
C VAL A 197 -19.16 -8.36 5.32
N ALA A 198 -19.04 -9.32 4.41
CA ALA A 198 -20.18 -10.00 3.80
C ALA A 198 -20.83 -11.07 4.70
N ALA A 199 -20.04 -11.78 5.52
CA ALA A 199 -20.54 -12.82 6.43
C ALA A 199 -21.57 -12.28 7.46
N ASN A 200 -21.46 -11.00 7.83
CA ASN A 200 -22.39 -10.37 8.77
C ASN A 200 -23.75 -10.04 8.12
N LYS A 201 -23.82 -9.84 6.79
CA LYS A 201 -25.08 -9.62 6.06
C LYS A 201 -25.88 -10.91 5.87
N ASN A 202 -25.22 -12.05 5.69
CA ASN A 202 -25.92 -13.33 5.50
C ASN A 202 -26.54 -13.86 6.80
N ARG A 203 -25.89 -13.65 7.95
CA ARG A 203 -26.47 -14.02 9.26
C ARG A 203 -27.69 -13.17 9.64
N ALA A 204 -27.69 -11.86 9.35
CA ALA A 204 -28.83 -10.99 9.62
C ALA A 204 -30.05 -11.26 8.70
N GLY A 205 -29.82 -11.83 7.51
CA GLY A 205 -30.90 -12.22 6.59
C GLY A 205 -31.57 -13.56 6.92
N GLN A 206 -30.90 -14.45 7.67
CA GLN A 206 -31.46 -15.74 8.09
C GLN A 206 -32.44 -15.61 9.28
N TYR A 207 -32.19 -14.70 10.23
CA TYR A 207 -33.07 -14.49 11.39
C TYR A 207 -34.34 -13.67 11.10
N ARG A 208 -34.50 -13.15 9.88
CA ARG A 208 -35.70 -12.40 9.44
C ARG A 208 -36.66 -13.26 8.61
N ARG A 209 -36.36 -14.55 8.46
CA ARG A 209 -37.17 -15.55 7.74
C ARG A 209 -37.64 -16.69 8.65
N GLU A 210 -37.73 -16.41 9.95
CA GLU A 210 -38.46 -17.19 10.95
C GLU A 210 -39.49 -16.26 11.59
#